data_AF-A0A9P4PIQ5-F1
#
_entry.id   AF-A0A9P4PIQ5-F1
#
_cell.length_a   1.000
_cell.length_b   1.000
_cell.length_c   1.000
_cell.angle_alpha   90.00
_cell.angle_beta   90.00
_cell.angle_gamma   90.00
#
_symmetry.space_group_name_H-M   'P 1'
#
loop_
_entity.id
_entity.type
_entity.pdbx_description
1 polymer ?
#
loop_
_entity_poly.entity_id
_entity_poly.type
_entity_poly.pdbx_seq_one_letter_code
_entity_poly.pdbx_strand_id
1 'polypeptide(L)' 'MPSGASKSTITGTNAAAKDGGFQNFQNFLQSYGLKIWNSDDVEEGKAILRAMGYGV' A
#
# COMPACT_ATOMS: atom_id res chain seq x y z
N MET A 1 12.44 -1.82 -19.08
CA MET A 1 11.60 -1.94 -17.87
C MET A 1 11.18 -0.52 -17.48
N PRO A 2 9.89 -0.18 -17.49
CA PRO A 2 9.44 1.20 -17.43
C PRO A 2 9.59 1.78 -16.02
N SER A 3 10.14 2.99 -15.98
CA SER A 3 9.88 4.05 -15.02
C SER A 3 10.17 3.78 -13.54
N GLY A 4 11.37 4.20 -13.12
CA GLY A 4 11.67 4.57 -11.74
C GLY A 4 10.86 5.79 -11.30
N ALA A 5 9.54 5.62 -11.16
CA ALA A 5 8.76 6.49 -10.32
C ALA A 5 9.20 6.18 -8.88
N SER A 6 9.91 7.13 -8.26
CA SER A 6 10.32 7.03 -6.87
C SER A 6 9.09 6.63 -6.05
N LYS A 7 9.09 5.43 -5.46
CA LYS A 7 7.97 4.92 -4.64
C LYS A 7 7.50 5.95 -3.61
N SER A 8 8.42 6.80 -3.16
CA SER A 8 8.24 7.95 -2.28
C SER A 8 7.26 9.02 -2.80
N THR A 9 7.06 9.15 -4.11
CA THR A 9 6.10 10.09 -4.73
C THR A 9 4.67 9.54 -4.70
N ILE A 10 4.50 8.25 -4.46
CA ILE A 10 3.18 7.62 -4.36
C ILE A 10 2.68 7.83 -2.93
N THR A 11 1.80 8.82 -2.77
CA THR A 11 1.19 9.20 -1.48
C THR A 11 -0.17 8.56 -1.22
N GLY A 12 -0.75 7.91 -2.23
CA GLY A 12 -2.04 7.20 -2.10
C GLY A 12 -1.85 5.71 -1.81
N THR A 13 -2.49 5.20 -0.76
CA THR A 13 -2.45 3.77 -0.39
C THR A 13 -2.90 2.84 -1.51
N ASN A 14 -3.94 3.22 -2.26
CA ASN A 14 -4.40 2.49 -3.44
C ASN A 14 -3.36 2.48 -4.57
N ALA A 15 -2.64 3.57 -4.77
CA ALA A 15 -1.63 3.67 -5.81
C ALA A 15 -0.38 2.87 -5.41
N ALA A 16 0.00 2.89 -4.14
CA ALA A 16 1.10 2.11 -3.61
C ALA A 16 0.80 0.60 -3.65
N ALA A 17 -0.44 0.20 -3.30
CA ALA A 17 -0.90 -1.17 -3.46
C ALA A 17 -0.88 -1.62 -4.93
N LYS A 18 -1.31 -0.75 -5.87
CA LYS A 18 -1.24 -1.03 -7.31
C LYS A 18 0.17 -1.20 -7.82
N ASP A 19 1.09 -0.35 -7.37
CA ASP A 19 2.51 -0.47 -7.69
C ASP A 19 3.12 -1.76 -7.13
N GLY A 20 2.68 -2.18 -5.94
CA GLY A 20 3.03 -3.48 -5.33
C GLY A 20 2.39 -4.70 -6.00
N GLY A 21 1.58 -4.52 -7.05
CA GLY A 21 0.93 -5.62 -7.80
C GLY A 21 -0.46 -6.02 -7.30
N PHE A 22 -1.04 -5.26 -6.37
CA PHE A 22 -2.40 -5.50 -5.86
C PHE A 22 -3.44 -4.67 -6.61
N GLN A 23 -4.70 -5.12 -6.63
CA GLN A 23 -5.75 -4.40 -7.35
C GLN A 23 -6.09 -3.04 -6.70
N ASN A 24 -6.07 -2.99 -5.36
CA ASN A 24 -6.36 -1.85 -4.50
C ASN A 24 -5.86 -2.11 -3.07
N PHE A 25 -5.89 -1.09 -2.22
CA PHE A 25 -5.44 -1.15 -0.83
C PHE A 25 -6.24 -2.18 0.00
N GLN A 26 -7.53 -2.36 -0.26
CA GLN A 26 -8.31 -3.42 0.39
C GLN A 26 -7.78 -4.82 0.08
N ASN A 27 -7.49 -5.11 -1.20
CA ASN A 27 -6.96 -6.41 -1.59
C ASN A 27 -5.54 -6.62 -1.05
N PHE A 28 -4.75 -5.55 -0.96
CA PHE A 28 -3.47 -5.55 -0.25
C PHE A 28 -3.68 -5.92 1.22
N LEU A 29 -4.50 -5.18 1.97
CA LEU A 29 -4.80 -5.49 3.37
C LEU A 29 -5.28 -6.94 3.55
N GLN A 30 -6.24 -7.39 2.74
CA GLN A 30 -6.73 -8.77 2.79
C GLN A 30 -5.64 -9.81 2.51
N SER A 31 -4.69 -9.53 1.62
CA SER A 31 -3.55 -10.41 1.35
C SER A 31 -2.60 -10.53 2.55
N TYR A 32 -2.54 -9.51 3.41
CA TYR A 32 -1.81 -9.53 4.68
C TYR A 32 -2.68 -9.99 5.86
N GLY A 33 -3.94 -10.38 5.63
CA GLY A 33 -4.88 -10.77 6.68
C GLY A 33 -5.52 -9.59 7.45
N LEU A 34 -5.27 -8.36 6.99
CA LEU A 34 -5.73 -7.11 7.58
C LEU A 34 -7.12 -6.73 7.05
N LYS A 35 -7.95 -6.11 7.88
CA LYS A 35 -9.33 -5.73 7.55
C LYS A 35 -9.45 -4.23 7.31
N ILE A 36 -9.99 -3.84 6.16
CA ILE A 36 -10.15 -2.41 5.82
C ILE A 36 -11.13 -1.66 6.74
N TRP A 37 -12.06 -2.36 7.40
CA TRP A 37 -12.99 -1.76 8.35
C TRP A 37 -12.41 -1.63 9.78
N ASN A 38 -11.23 -2.18 10.03
CA ASN A 38 -10.52 -2.01 11.28
C ASN A 38 -9.44 -0.94 11.08
N SER A 39 -9.54 0.15 11.83
CA SER A 39 -8.60 1.28 11.68
C SER A 39 -7.17 0.89 12.03
N ASP A 40 -6.98 -0.04 12.97
CA ASP A 40 -5.68 -0.55 13.39
C ASP A 40 -4.98 -1.29 12.24
N ASP A 41 -5.71 -2.23 11.64
CA ASP A 41 -5.28 -2.97 10.44
C ASP A 41 -4.97 -2.03 9.25
N VAL A 42 -5.73 -0.95 9.09
CA VAL A 42 -5.49 0.07 8.06
C VAL A 42 -4.18 0.83 8.31
N GLU A 43 -3.87 1.17 9.57
CA GLU A 43 -2.60 1.79 9.93
C GLU A 43 -1.43 0.83 9.74
N GLU A 44 -1.57 -0.44 10.09
CA GLU A 44 -0.55 -1.46 9.80
C GLU A 44 -0.30 -1.57 8.29
N GLY A 45 -1.35 -1.62 7.47
CA GLY A 45 -1.19 -1.66 6.02
C GLY A 45 -0.46 -0.43 5.47
N LYS A 46 -0.71 0.76 6.01
CA LYS A 46 0.03 1.97 5.66
C LYS A 46 1.50 1.88 6.10
N ALA A 47 1.76 1.36 7.29
CA ALA A 47 3.12 1.17 7.80
C ALA A 47 3.92 0.20 6.92
N ILE A 48 3.32 -0.89 6.44
CA ILE A 48 3.96 -1.82 5.51
C ILE A 48 4.31 -1.12 4.20
N LEU A 49 3.40 -0.32 3.65
CA LEU A 49 3.66 0.46 2.44
C LEU A 49 4.76 1.51 2.67
N ARG A 50 4.78 2.20 3.81
CA ARG A 50 5.89 3.08 4.20
C ARG A 50 7.21 2.34 4.29
N ALA A 51 7.23 1.15 4.87
CA ALA A 51 8.41 0.30 4.97
C ALA A 51 8.92 -0.17 3.60
N MET A 52 8.03 -0.35 2.62
CA MET A 52 8.38 -0.59 1.21
C MET A 52 8.92 0.66 0.48
N GLY A 53 8.92 1.82 1.13
CA GLY A 53 9.41 3.09 0.59
C GLY A 53 8.34 3.96 -0.07
N TYR A 54 7.05 3.64 0.11
CA TYR A 54 5.95 4.47 -0.37
C TYR A 54 5.69 5.67 0.55
N GLY A 55 5.24 6.79 0.00
CA GLY A 55 4.98 8.04 0.73
C GLY A 55 3.58 8.16 1.35
N VAL A 56 2.94 7.02 1.65
CA VAL A 56 1.53 6.94 2.12
C VAL A 56 1.36 7.18 3.61
#